data_AF-A0A6P0IUI6-F1
#
_entry.id   AF-A0A6P0IUI6-F1
#
_cell.length_a   1.000
_cell.length_b   1.000
_cell.length_c   1.000
_cell.angle_alpha   90.00
_cell.angle_beta   90.00
_cell.angle_gamma   90.00
#
_symmetry.space_group_name_H-M   'P 1'
#
loop_
_entity.id
_entity.type
_entity.pdbx_description
1 polymer ?
#
loop_
_entity_poly.entity_id
_entity_poly.type
_entity_poly.pdbx_seq_one_letter_code
_entity_poly.pdbx_strand_id
1 'polypeptide(L)'
;AIVDMQEDLVQLRQAVARSIAEQKRTEQQYNKNQTEANNWQKRAQLALSKGDENLAREALVRKKTNSDTAATLKTQLDQQTNQVNTLKRNLVALEGKISEAKTKKNMLKARAQAAKANEKLQQTMGSINTSGSLAAFERMEQKVLEMEARSEAAHELGGADLESQFRLLEGNDVDDELATMKAQLAGGSVSQEALPASQEKQSTSSDSPVDKELEDLRKQIDNL
;
A
#
# COMPACT_ATOMS: atom_id res chain seq x y z
N ALA A 1 -3.50 19.90 -9.83
CA ALA A 1 -4.13 19.42 -11.09
C ALA A 1 -5.40 18.59 -10.86
N ILE A 2 -5.33 17.29 -10.49
CA ILE A 2 -6.58 16.52 -10.22
C ILE A 2 -7.33 17.05 -8.99
N VAL A 3 -6.60 17.49 -7.96
CA VAL A 3 -7.18 18.10 -6.76
C VAL A 3 -7.91 19.39 -7.13
N ASP A 4 -7.27 20.28 -7.90
CA ASP A 4 -7.84 21.54 -8.38
C ASP A 4 -9.11 21.28 -9.19
N MET A 5 -9.10 20.30 -10.10
CA MET A 5 -10.32 19.90 -10.83
C MET A 5 -11.43 19.37 -9.91
N GLN A 6 -11.10 18.71 -8.80
CA GLN A 6 -12.08 18.27 -7.81
C GLN A 6 -12.66 19.44 -7.00
N GLU A 7 -11.86 20.46 -6.71
CA GLU A 7 -12.34 21.71 -6.09
C GLU A 7 -13.28 22.45 -7.05
N ASP A 8 -12.88 22.60 -8.31
CA ASP A 8 -13.73 23.16 -9.38
C ASP A 8 -15.05 22.40 -9.52
N LEU A 9 -15.01 21.07 -9.40
CA LEU A 9 -16.21 20.24 -9.43
C LEU A 9 -17.16 20.57 -8.28
N VAL A 10 -16.64 20.76 -7.06
CA VAL A 10 -17.46 21.14 -5.90
C VAL A 10 -18.07 22.53 -6.11
N GLN A 11 -17.28 23.50 -6.55
CA GLN A 11 -17.75 24.85 -6.85
C GLN A 11 -18.84 24.85 -7.93
N LEU A 12 -18.63 24.08 -9.00
CA LEU A 12 -19.59 23.95 -10.09
C LEU A 12 -20.89 23.28 -9.62
N ARG A 13 -20.82 22.24 -8.78
CA ARG A 13 -22.02 21.62 -8.18
C ARG A 13 -22.80 22.61 -7.32
N GLN A 14 -22.11 23.42 -6.53
CA GLN A 14 -22.75 24.47 -5.73
C GLN A 14 -23.40 25.54 -6.62
N ALA A 15 -22.73 25.97 -7.69
CA ALA A 15 -23.27 26.94 -8.63
C ALA A 15 -24.50 26.41 -9.38
N VAL A 16 -24.47 25.14 -9.81
CA VAL A 16 -25.62 24.44 -10.40
C VAL A 16 -26.78 24.38 -9.41
N ALA A 17 -26.52 23.99 -8.15
CA ALA A 17 -27.55 23.90 -7.13
C ALA A 17 -28.22 25.26 -6.85
N ARG A 18 -27.42 26.32 -6.72
CA ARG A 18 -27.93 27.70 -6.56
C ARG A 18 -28.78 28.12 -7.76
N SER A 19 -28.34 27.82 -8.97
CA SER A 19 -29.08 28.15 -10.21
C SER A 19 -30.40 27.40 -10.31
N ILE A 20 -30.44 26.12 -9.91
CA ILE A 20 -31.69 25.33 -9.85
C ILE A 20 -32.63 25.87 -8.78
N ALA A 21 -32.10 26.29 -7.62
CA ALA A 21 -32.92 26.87 -6.57
C ALA A 21 -33.58 28.19 -7.02
N GLU A 22 -32.82 29.05 -7.70
CA GLU A 22 -33.35 30.29 -8.27
C GLU A 22 -34.39 30.01 -9.37
N GLN A 23 -34.12 29.07 -10.27
CA GLN A 23 -35.07 28.63 -11.28
C GLN A 23 -36.40 28.17 -10.67
N LYS A 24 -36.34 27.33 -9.61
CA LYS A 24 -37.54 26.87 -8.89
C LYS A 24 -38.29 28.02 -8.22
N ARG A 25 -37.58 29.00 -7.67
CA ARG A 25 -38.19 30.19 -7.06
C ARG A 25 -38.95 31.01 -8.13
N THR A 26 -38.34 31.25 -9.28
CA THR A 26 -38.99 31.92 -10.41
C THR A 26 -40.20 31.13 -10.92
N GLU A 27 -40.08 29.80 -11.03
CA GLU A 27 -41.18 28.91 -11.41
C GLU A 27 -42.37 28.99 -10.43
N GLN A 28 -42.11 28.98 -9.13
CA GLN A 28 -43.14 29.13 -8.10
C GLN A 28 -43.84 30.50 -8.22
N GLN A 29 -43.10 31.58 -8.44
CA GLN A 29 -43.68 32.91 -8.65
C GLN A 29 -44.53 32.97 -9.91
N TYR A 30 -44.06 32.36 -11.01
CA TYR A 30 -44.81 32.23 -12.25
C TYR A 30 -46.15 31.53 -12.01
N ASN A 31 -46.11 30.34 -11.39
CA ASN A 31 -47.30 29.54 -11.10
C ASN A 31 -48.29 30.27 -10.18
N LYS A 32 -47.78 31.02 -9.20
CA LYS A 32 -48.61 31.87 -8.32
C LYS A 32 -49.34 32.95 -9.12
N ASN A 33 -48.63 33.71 -9.96
CA ASN A 33 -49.25 34.76 -10.78
C ASN A 33 -50.25 34.19 -11.78
N GLN A 34 -49.94 33.03 -12.38
CA GLN A 34 -50.87 32.34 -13.27
C GLN A 34 -52.16 31.93 -12.54
N THR A 35 -52.03 31.41 -11.31
CA THR A 35 -53.17 31.04 -10.46
C THR A 35 -54.00 32.27 -10.09
N GLU A 36 -53.36 33.37 -9.71
CA GLU A 36 -54.05 34.64 -9.42
C GLU A 36 -54.78 35.19 -10.66
N ALA A 37 -54.16 35.16 -11.83
CA ALA A 37 -54.82 35.55 -13.08
C ALA A 37 -56.08 34.71 -13.35
N ASN A 38 -56.01 33.39 -13.14
CA ASN A 38 -57.15 32.49 -13.26
C ASN A 38 -58.25 32.79 -12.22
N ASN A 39 -57.87 33.11 -10.98
CA ASN A 39 -58.80 33.49 -9.94
C ASN A 39 -59.53 34.80 -10.28
N TRP A 40 -58.81 35.81 -10.76
CA TRP A 40 -59.40 37.07 -11.22
C TRP A 40 -60.31 36.87 -12.44
N GLN A 41 -59.98 35.94 -13.34
CA GLN A 41 -60.88 35.56 -14.44
C GLN A 41 -62.20 35.00 -13.92
N LYS A 42 -62.16 34.06 -12.96
CA LYS A 42 -63.38 33.49 -12.36
C LYS A 42 -64.20 34.57 -11.65
N ARG A 43 -63.56 35.49 -10.94
CA ARG A 43 -64.22 36.64 -10.29
C ARG A 43 -64.89 37.57 -11.29
N ALA A 44 -64.23 37.87 -12.40
CA ALA A 44 -64.82 38.68 -13.48
C ALA A 44 -66.06 38.00 -14.08
N GLN A 45 -65.99 36.68 -14.34
CA GLN A 45 -67.13 35.90 -14.83
C GLN A 45 -68.31 35.93 -13.84
N LEU A 46 -68.04 35.79 -12.54
CA LEU A 46 -69.05 35.87 -11.50
C LEU A 46 -69.70 37.27 -11.43
N ALA A 47 -68.91 38.33 -11.51
CA ALA A 47 -69.42 39.71 -11.53
C ALA A 47 -70.32 39.95 -12.75
N LEU A 48 -69.91 39.50 -13.94
CA LEU A 48 -70.74 39.57 -15.15
C LEU A 48 -72.06 38.79 -15.01
N SER A 49 -72.02 37.60 -14.43
CA SER A 49 -73.25 36.81 -14.19
C SER A 49 -74.24 37.50 -13.24
N LYS A 50 -73.75 38.41 -12.39
CA LYS A 50 -74.56 39.21 -11.47
C LYS A 50 -74.93 40.59 -12.05
N GLY A 51 -74.56 40.88 -13.30
CA GLY A 51 -74.83 42.15 -13.97
C GLY A 51 -73.92 43.31 -13.54
N ASP A 52 -72.87 43.05 -12.77
CA ASP A 52 -72.01 44.08 -12.19
C ASP A 52 -70.77 44.32 -13.07
N GLU A 53 -70.95 45.06 -14.16
CA GLU A 53 -69.92 45.27 -15.18
C GLU A 53 -68.69 46.03 -14.67
N ASN A 54 -68.87 46.95 -13.73
CA ASN A 54 -67.77 47.74 -13.18
C ASN A 54 -66.81 46.84 -12.41
N LEU A 55 -67.35 45.98 -11.54
CA LEU A 55 -66.57 45.00 -10.78
C LEU A 55 -65.88 43.98 -11.70
N ALA A 56 -66.55 43.59 -12.80
CA ALA A 56 -65.96 42.72 -13.81
C ALA A 56 -64.75 43.37 -14.52
N ARG A 57 -64.86 44.65 -14.90
CA ARG A 57 -63.74 45.39 -15.52
C ARG A 57 -62.55 45.48 -14.57
N GLU A 58 -62.77 45.81 -13.30
CA GLU A 58 -61.69 45.85 -12.31
C GLU A 58 -61.00 44.49 -12.13
N ALA A 59 -61.77 43.40 -12.05
CA ALA A 59 -61.23 42.05 -11.98
C ALA A 59 -60.40 41.70 -13.23
N LEU A 60 -60.83 42.11 -14.42
CA LEU A 60 -60.08 41.91 -15.65
C LEU A 60 -58.78 42.72 -15.70
N VAL A 61 -58.74 43.93 -15.16
CA VAL A 61 -57.49 44.72 -15.04
C VAL A 61 -56.49 44.00 -14.13
N ARG A 62 -56.94 43.45 -13.00
CA ARG A 62 -56.09 42.66 -12.09
C ARG A 62 -55.63 41.35 -12.74
N LYS A 63 -56.51 40.66 -13.47
CA LYS A 63 -56.14 39.49 -14.28
C LYS A 63 -55.01 39.85 -15.24
N LYS A 64 -55.16 40.93 -16.01
CA LYS A 64 -54.19 41.37 -17.01
C LYS A 64 -52.82 41.61 -16.36
N THR A 65 -52.79 42.37 -15.26
CA THR A 65 -51.56 42.66 -14.51
C THR A 65 -50.83 41.38 -14.07
N ASN A 66 -51.56 40.40 -13.50
CA ASN A 66 -50.98 39.12 -13.09
C ASN A 66 -50.53 38.28 -14.30
N SER A 67 -51.27 38.30 -15.40
CA SER A 67 -50.92 37.61 -16.64
C SER A 67 -49.66 38.18 -17.29
N ASP A 68 -49.50 39.50 -17.32
CA ASP A 68 -48.33 40.18 -17.88
C ASP A 68 -47.09 39.90 -17.02
N THR A 69 -47.26 39.85 -15.70
CA THR A 69 -46.22 39.43 -14.75
C THR A 69 -45.82 37.97 -14.96
N ALA A 70 -46.80 37.07 -15.12
CA ALA A 70 -46.55 35.66 -15.41
C ALA A 70 -45.81 35.49 -16.75
N ALA A 71 -46.19 36.24 -17.80
CA ALA A 71 -45.49 36.19 -19.09
C ALA A 71 -44.02 36.60 -18.96
N THR A 72 -43.74 37.66 -18.20
CA THR A 72 -42.35 38.10 -17.93
C THR A 72 -41.55 37.04 -17.17
N LEU A 73 -42.14 36.48 -16.11
CA LEU A 73 -41.52 35.39 -15.33
C LEU A 73 -41.29 34.13 -16.18
N LYS A 74 -42.18 33.85 -17.14
CA LYS A 74 -42.02 32.72 -18.06
C LYS A 74 -40.81 32.90 -18.96
N THR A 75 -40.62 34.08 -19.53
CA THR A 75 -39.43 34.39 -20.33
C THR A 75 -38.15 34.25 -19.50
N GLN A 76 -38.15 34.74 -18.25
CA GLN A 76 -37.04 34.58 -17.33
C GLN A 76 -36.77 33.09 -17.01
N LEU A 77 -37.82 32.32 -16.75
CA LEU A 77 -37.73 30.88 -16.48
C LEU A 77 -37.13 30.11 -17.66
N ASP A 78 -37.49 30.46 -18.90
CA ASP A 78 -36.94 29.83 -20.10
C ASP A 78 -35.44 30.12 -20.26
N GLN A 79 -35.02 31.36 -19.99
CA GLN A 79 -33.60 31.73 -19.99
C GLN A 79 -32.82 30.96 -18.90
N GLN A 80 -33.35 30.93 -17.67
CA GLN A 80 -32.75 30.18 -16.56
C GLN A 80 -32.68 28.69 -16.86
N THR A 81 -33.69 28.11 -17.51
CA THR A 81 -33.72 26.70 -17.91
C THR A 81 -32.56 26.38 -18.85
N ASN A 82 -32.31 27.23 -19.85
CA ASN A 82 -31.18 27.07 -20.77
C ASN A 82 -29.82 27.17 -20.05
N GLN A 83 -29.69 28.12 -19.12
CA GLN A 83 -28.48 28.27 -18.31
C GLN A 83 -28.23 27.05 -17.42
N VAL A 84 -29.24 26.59 -16.69
CA VAL A 84 -29.16 25.40 -15.83
C VAL A 84 -28.80 24.16 -16.65
N ASN A 85 -29.39 23.98 -17.83
CA ASN A 85 -29.06 22.86 -18.71
C ASN A 85 -27.61 22.91 -19.19
N THR A 86 -27.10 24.10 -19.51
CA THR A 86 -25.70 24.29 -19.90
C THR A 86 -24.76 23.96 -18.74
N LEU A 87 -25.05 24.47 -17.54
CA LEU A 87 -24.25 24.17 -16.34
C LEU A 87 -24.25 22.67 -16.00
N LYS A 88 -25.40 21.98 -16.14
CA LYS A 88 -25.50 20.53 -15.95
C LYS A 88 -24.63 19.76 -16.96
N ARG A 89 -24.65 20.14 -18.24
CA ARG A 89 -23.79 19.52 -19.27
C ARG A 89 -22.30 19.72 -18.96
N ASN A 90 -21.92 20.93 -18.56
CA ASN A 90 -20.55 21.24 -18.18
C ASN A 90 -20.11 20.45 -16.94
N LEU A 91 -21.02 20.26 -15.97
CA LEU A 91 -20.77 19.44 -14.80
C LEU A 91 -20.44 17.99 -15.18
N VAL A 92 -21.28 17.37 -16.01
CA VAL A 92 -21.05 15.99 -16.48
C VAL A 92 -19.74 15.88 -17.27
N ALA A 93 -19.44 16.87 -18.12
CA ALA A 93 -18.19 16.90 -18.88
C ALA A 93 -16.96 16.99 -17.95
N LEU A 94 -17.01 17.80 -16.90
CA LEU A 94 -15.94 17.91 -15.91
C LEU A 94 -15.76 16.61 -15.11
N GLU A 95 -16.86 15.98 -14.70
CA GLU A 95 -16.83 14.67 -14.04
C GLU A 95 -16.16 13.60 -14.91
N GLY A 96 -16.48 13.56 -16.20
CA GLY A 96 -15.84 12.70 -17.18
C GLY A 96 -14.33 12.93 -17.28
N LYS A 97 -13.90 14.19 -17.47
CA LYS A 97 -12.47 14.56 -17.53
C LYS A 97 -11.71 14.18 -16.26
N ILE A 98 -12.31 14.35 -15.09
CA ILE A 98 -11.70 13.97 -13.82
C ILE A 98 -11.53 12.45 -13.74
N SER A 99 -12.54 11.68 -14.18
CA SER A 99 -12.48 10.22 -14.22
C SER A 99 -11.35 9.74 -15.14
N GLU A 100 -11.27 10.28 -16.36
CA GLU A 100 -10.21 9.98 -17.32
C GLU A 100 -8.82 10.32 -16.76
N ALA A 101 -8.68 11.50 -16.13
CA ALA A 101 -7.42 11.92 -15.52
C ALA A 101 -7.00 11.01 -14.36
N LYS A 102 -7.95 10.53 -13.54
CA LYS A 102 -7.69 9.57 -12.46
C LYS A 102 -7.21 8.22 -13.02
N THR A 103 -7.87 7.71 -14.05
CA THR A 103 -7.46 6.47 -14.73
C THR A 103 -6.04 6.60 -15.31
N LYS A 104 -5.76 7.71 -15.99
CA LYS A 104 -4.42 7.98 -16.54
C LYS A 104 -3.35 8.09 -15.44
N LYS A 105 -3.66 8.76 -14.33
CA LYS A 105 -2.77 8.82 -13.15
C LYS A 105 -2.46 7.43 -12.62
N ASN A 106 -3.47 6.57 -12.45
CA ASN A 106 -3.29 5.22 -11.91
C ASN A 106 -2.44 4.35 -12.85
N MET A 107 -2.69 4.41 -14.16
CA MET A 107 -1.87 3.74 -15.17
C MET A 107 -0.41 4.20 -15.12
N LEU A 108 -0.16 5.51 -15.06
CA LEU A 108 1.20 6.04 -14.96
C LEU A 108 1.89 5.63 -13.66
N LYS A 109 1.15 5.59 -12.54
CA LYS A 109 1.67 5.09 -11.26
C LYS A 109 2.09 3.62 -11.34
N ALA A 110 1.26 2.76 -11.94
CA ALA A 110 1.58 1.35 -12.14
C ALA A 110 2.81 1.17 -13.05
N ARG A 111 2.88 1.92 -14.15
CA ARG A 111 4.04 1.89 -15.06
C ARG A 111 5.32 2.37 -14.37
N ALA A 112 5.24 3.41 -13.53
CA ALA A 112 6.37 3.89 -12.75
C ALA A 112 6.83 2.86 -11.69
N GLN A 113 5.89 2.15 -11.05
CA GLN A 113 6.22 1.07 -10.12
C GLN A 113 6.91 -0.11 -10.82
N ALA A 114 6.40 -0.53 -11.98
CA ALA A 114 7.03 -1.58 -12.79
C ALA A 114 8.44 -1.17 -13.26
N ALA A 115 8.62 0.09 -13.70
CA ALA A 115 9.92 0.61 -14.08
C ALA A 115 10.92 0.61 -12.90
N LYS A 116 10.49 1.05 -11.71
CA LYS A 116 11.31 0.99 -10.50
C LYS A 116 11.66 -0.44 -10.08
N ALA A 117 10.73 -1.39 -10.24
CA ALA A 117 11.00 -2.79 -9.96
C ALA A 117 12.03 -3.39 -10.93
N ASN A 118 11.92 -3.07 -12.22
CA ASN A 118 12.90 -3.48 -13.24
C ASN A 118 14.28 -2.87 -13.00
N GLU A 119 14.34 -1.58 -12.64
CA GLU A 119 15.59 -0.90 -12.29
C GLU A 119 16.25 -1.57 -11.07
N LYS A 120 15.47 -1.86 -10.02
CA LYS A 120 15.98 -2.56 -8.83
C LYS A 120 16.44 -3.99 -9.15
N LEU A 121 15.75 -4.70 -10.04
CA LEU A 121 16.17 -6.02 -10.51
C LEU A 121 17.49 -5.94 -11.26
N GLN A 122 17.64 -5.00 -12.19
CA GLN A 122 18.88 -4.79 -12.95
C GLN A 122 20.04 -4.36 -12.05
N GLN A 123 19.82 -3.49 -11.07
CA GLN A 123 20.82 -3.13 -10.06
C GLN A 123 21.24 -4.37 -9.24
N THR A 124 20.28 -5.18 -8.81
CA THR A 124 20.58 -6.43 -8.08
C THR A 124 21.37 -7.41 -8.94
N MET A 125 20.97 -7.61 -10.20
CA MET A 125 21.67 -8.50 -11.14
C MET A 125 23.06 -7.98 -11.51
N GLY A 126 23.24 -6.67 -11.70
CA GLY A 126 24.56 -6.07 -11.89
C GLY A 126 25.44 -6.11 -10.64
N SER A 127 24.83 -6.10 -9.45
CA SER A 127 25.54 -6.30 -8.17
C SER A 127 25.86 -7.77 -7.88
N ILE A 128 25.12 -8.71 -8.47
CA ILE A 128 25.53 -10.12 -8.65
C ILE A 128 26.56 -10.13 -9.77
N ASN A 129 27.68 -9.46 -9.52
CA ASN A 129 28.84 -9.56 -10.36
C ASN A 129 29.47 -10.92 -10.04
N THR A 130 29.11 -11.92 -10.82
CA THR A 130 29.56 -13.32 -10.73
C THR A 130 31.08 -13.43 -10.61
N SER A 131 31.82 -12.41 -11.06
CA SER A 131 33.27 -12.24 -10.93
C SER A 131 33.77 -12.31 -9.47
N GLY A 132 33.03 -11.74 -8.51
CA GLY A 132 33.43 -11.73 -7.10
C GLY A 132 33.18 -13.06 -6.37
N SER A 133 32.06 -13.72 -6.67
CA SER A 133 31.74 -15.02 -6.06
C SER A 133 32.44 -16.19 -6.76
N LEU A 134 32.72 -16.11 -8.07
CA LEU A 134 33.58 -17.08 -8.77
C LEU A 134 35.02 -16.99 -8.25
N ALA A 135 35.58 -15.79 -8.12
CA ALA A 135 36.93 -15.62 -7.54
C ALA A 135 37.03 -16.08 -6.08
N ALA A 136 35.93 -15.99 -5.31
CA ALA A 136 35.87 -16.55 -3.96
C ALA A 136 35.82 -18.09 -3.98
N PHE A 137 35.13 -18.69 -4.95
CA PHE A 137 35.12 -20.13 -5.17
C PHE A 137 36.49 -20.66 -5.61
N GLU A 138 37.16 -20.01 -6.56
CA GLU A 138 38.51 -20.36 -7.01
C GLU A 138 39.54 -20.32 -5.87
N ARG A 139 39.49 -19.31 -4.99
CA ARG A 139 40.36 -19.27 -3.80
C ARG A 139 40.08 -20.41 -2.82
N MET A 140 38.83 -20.85 -2.72
CA MET A 140 38.44 -21.95 -1.86
C MET A 140 38.93 -23.28 -2.44
N GLU A 141 38.79 -23.48 -3.75
CA GLU A 141 39.34 -24.63 -4.48
C GLU A 141 40.87 -24.69 -4.35
N GLN A 142 41.56 -23.57 -4.52
CA GLN A 142 43.01 -23.50 -4.36
C GLN A 142 43.47 -23.81 -2.93
N LYS A 143 42.69 -23.40 -1.92
CA LYS A 143 42.92 -23.75 -0.51
C LYS A 143 42.74 -25.25 -0.26
N VAL A 144 41.72 -25.87 -0.87
CA VAL A 144 41.47 -27.32 -0.77
C VAL A 144 42.60 -28.10 -1.41
N LEU A 145 43.03 -27.74 -2.62
CA LEU A 145 44.19 -28.34 -3.29
C LEU A 145 45.47 -28.22 -2.46
N GLU A 146 45.71 -27.07 -1.81
CA GLU A 146 46.86 -26.91 -0.92
C GLU A 146 46.77 -27.82 0.32
N MET A 147 45.57 -27.98 0.89
CA MET A 147 45.36 -28.90 2.02
C MET A 147 45.54 -30.36 1.61
N GLU A 148 45.05 -30.75 0.43
CA GLU A 148 45.24 -32.08 -0.14
C GLU A 148 46.72 -32.35 -0.40
N ALA A 149 47.43 -31.43 -1.06
CA ALA A 149 48.87 -31.54 -1.30
C ALA A 149 49.68 -31.61 -0.01
N ARG A 150 49.30 -30.85 1.04
CA ARG A 150 49.92 -30.96 2.37
C ARG A 150 49.64 -32.31 3.03
N SER A 151 48.43 -32.85 2.88
CA SER A 151 48.09 -34.18 3.41
C SER A 151 48.86 -35.28 2.69
N GLU A 152 49.04 -35.16 1.37
CA GLU A 152 49.81 -36.09 0.56
C GLU A 152 51.30 -36.02 0.91
N ALA A 153 51.87 -34.81 1.04
CA ALA A 153 53.23 -34.60 1.52
C ALA A 153 53.46 -35.10 2.96
N ALA A 154 52.46 -34.96 3.84
CA ALA A 154 52.52 -35.52 5.20
C ALA A 154 52.45 -37.05 5.19
N HIS A 155 51.75 -37.67 4.23
CA HIS A 155 51.79 -39.11 4.00
C HIS A 155 53.16 -39.57 3.49
N GLU A 156 53.78 -38.83 2.56
CA GLU A 156 55.13 -39.13 2.07
C GLU A 156 56.21 -38.95 3.16
N LEU A 157 56.11 -37.89 3.98
CA LEU A 157 57.02 -37.64 5.10
C LEU A 157 56.79 -38.61 6.28
N GLY A 158 55.54 -38.99 6.54
CA GLY A 158 55.18 -39.98 7.55
C GLY A 158 55.57 -41.41 7.16
N GLY A 159 55.67 -41.70 5.86
CA GLY A 159 56.19 -42.97 5.34
C GLY A 159 57.70 -43.13 5.50
N ALA A 160 58.46 -42.04 5.48
CA ALA A 160 59.93 -42.09 5.59
C ALA A 160 60.44 -42.22 7.05
N ASP A 161 59.64 -41.80 8.03
CA ASP A 161 60.07 -41.78 9.45
C ASP A 161 59.76 -43.11 10.17
N LEU A 162 58.64 -43.77 9.87
CA LEU A 162 58.24 -45.03 10.53
C LEU A 162 59.18 -46.21 10.18
N GLU A 163 59.59 -46.33 8.92
CA GLU A 163 60.54 -47.35 8.45
C GLU A 163 61.96 -47.12 9.04
N SER A 164 62.31 -45.86 9.30
CA SER A 164 63.58 -45.50 9.95
C SER A 164 63.59 -45.84 11.44
N GLN A 165 62.44 -45.72 12.11
CA GLN A 165 62.25 -46.07 13.51
C GLN A 165 62.20 -47.58 13.74
N PHE A 166 61.65 -48.37 12.81
CA PHE A 166 61.74 -49.84 12.88
C PHE A 166 63.16 -50.36 12.63
N ARG A 167 63.90 -49.77 11.68
CA ARG A 167 65.31 -50.11 11.43
C ARG A 167 66.27 -49.73 12.58
N LEU A 168 65.85 -48.81 13.45
CA LEU A 168 66.59 -48.44 14.68
C LEU A 168 66.27 -49.39 15.86
N LEU A 169 65.15 -50.12 15.82
CA LEU A 169 64.77 -51.12 16.82
C LEU A 169 65.33 -52.53 16.56
N GLU A 170 65.86 -52.81 15.37
CA GLU A 170 66.41 -54.12 14.99
C GLU A 170 67.91 -54.31 15.31
N GLY A 171 68.54 -53.40 16.06
CA GLY A 171 69.96 -53.50 16.39
C GLY A 171 70.36 -52.85 17.72
N ASN A 172 70.19 -53.60 18.82
CA ASN A 172 71.08 -53.70 20.00
C ASN A 172 70.28 -54.10 21.24
N ASP A 173 70.18 -55.41 21.48
CA ASP A 173 69.39 -56.00 22.58
C ASP A 173 70.22 -56.91 23.51
N VAL A 174 71.50 -56.62 23.77
CA VAL A 174 72.29 -57.49 24.69
C VAL A 174 73.29 -56.77 25.63
N ASP A 175 73.73 -55.53 25.38
CA ASP A 175 74.78 -54.91 26.23
C ASP A 175 74.28 -53.79 27.19
N ASP A 176 73.18 -53.10 26.91
CA ASP A 176 72.64 -52.05 27.82
C ASP A 176 71.82 -52.60 29.00
N GLU A 177 71.59 -53.93 29.02
CA GLU A 177 71.01 -54.68 30.13
C GLU A 177 71.91 -54.70 31.38
N LEU A 178 73.20 -54.36 31.30
CA LEU A 178 74.12 -54.51 32.44
C LEU A 178 74.38 -53.21 33.25
N ALA A 179 74.13 -52.03 32.66
CA ALA A 179 74.51 -50.75 33.27
C ALA A 179 73.36 -50.06 34.03
N THR A 180 72.12 -50.17 33.56
CA THR A 180 70.97 -49.47 34.16
C THR A 180 70.40 -50.16 35.40
N MET A 181 70.63 -51.47 35.59
CA MET A 181 70.39 -52.16 36.88
C MET A 181 71.25 -51.62 38.04
N LYS A 182 72.32 -50.87 37.76
CA LYS A 182 73.18 -50.25 38.79
C LYS A 182 72.82 -48.81 39.12
N ALA A 183 72.00 -48.14 38.31
CA ALA A 183 71.85 -46.70 38.45
C ALA A 183 70.78 -46.31 39.48
N GLN A 184 69.51 -46.65 39.34
CA GLN A 184 68.48 -45.93 40.09
C GLN A 184 67.16 -46.72 40.09
N LEU A 185 66.62 -47.35 41.15
CA LEU A 185 66.94 -47.45 42.58
C LEU A 185 66.98 -46.16 43.40
N ALA A 186 66.76 -45.00 42.80
CA ALA A 186 66.67 -43.74 43.52
C ALA A 186 65.68 -42.76 42.88
N GLY A 187 64.39 -42.94 43.19
CA GLY A 187 63.32 -41.92 43.17
C GLY A 187 62.90 -41.40 41.79
N GLY A 188 61.70 -41.61 41.26
CA GLY A 188 60.41 -41.81 41.93
C GLY A 188 59.42 -40.75 41.46
N SER A 189 58.63 -41.11 40.42
CA SER A 189 57.27 -40.64 40.06
C SER A 189 57.04 -39.15 39.71
N VAL A 190 56.83 -38.78 38.41
CA VAL A 190 55.57 -38.83 37.60
C VAL A 190 54.61 -37.71 38.04
N SER A 191 54.47 -36.59 37.33
CA SER A 191 53.79 -36.31 36.03
C SER A 191 52.26 -36.28 36.09
N GLN A 192 51.71 -35.26 35.41
CA GLN A 192 50.47 -35.29 34.62
C GLN A 192 49.13 -35.39 35.40
N GLU A 193 47.94 -34.99 34.93
CA GLU A 193 47.39 -34.67 33.61
C GLU A 193 46.00 -33.99 33.80
N ALA A 194 45.50 -33.40 32.70
CA ALA A 194 44.13 -33.54 32.17
C ALA A 194 42.88 -32.91 32.87
N LEU A 195 42.23 -32.06 32.04
CA LEU A 195 40.79 -31.95 31.68
C LEU A 195 39.93 -33.23 31.94
N PRO A 196 38.56 -33.24 31.96
CA PRO A 196 37.65 -32.47 31.07
C PRO A 196 36.18 -32.22 31.57
N ALA A 197 35.33 -31.80 30.62
CA ALA A 197 33.90 -32.13 30.43
C ALA A 197 32.78 -31.22 30.98
N SER A 198 32.22 -30.44 30.04
CA SER A 198 30.81 -30.27 29.62
C SER A 198 29.66 -30.37 30.63
N GLN A 199 28.80 -29.33 30.66
CA GLN A 199 27.34 -29.47 30.74
C GLN A 199 26.58 -28.22 30.23
N GLU A 200 25.39 -28.49 29.70
CA GLU A 200 24.47 -27.70 28.89
C GLU A 200 23.70 -26.58 29.64
N LYS A 201 23.20 -25.56 28.93
CA LYS A 201 21.74 -25.24 28.83
C LYS A 201 21.39 -23.99 27.98
N GLN A 202 20.51 -24.23 27.01
CA GLN A 202 19.32 -23.48 26.53
C GLN A 202 19.21 -21.94 26.66
N SER A 203 18.85 -21.26 25.54
CA SER A 203 17.49 -20.76 25.25
C SER A 203 17.46 -19.73 24.08
N THR A 204 16.41 -19.79 23.23
CA THR A 204 15.44 -18.70 22.86
C THR A 204 14.94 -18.76 21.41
N SER A 205 13.65 -19.07 21.24
CA SER A 205 12.71 -18.62 20.19
C SER A 205 11.34 -19.22 20.60
N SER A 206 10.15 -18.67 20.42
CA SER A 206 9.61 -17.57 19.62
C SER A 206 8.13 -17.41 20.00
N ASP A 207 7.58 -16.26 19.65
CA ASP A 207 6.22 -15.74 19.87
C ASP A 207 5.10 -16.41 19.00
N SER A 208 3.87 -16.42 19.55
CA SER A 208 2.52 -16.56 18.93
C SER A 208 1.99 -17.97 18.57
N PRO A 209 0.65 -18.23 18.49
CA PRO A 209 -0.52 -17.32 18.46
C PRO A 209 -1.68 -17.68 19.44
N VAL A 210 -1.44 -18.53 20.45
CA VAL A 210 -2.50 -19.13 21.30
C VAL A 210 -3.12 -18.14 22.30
N ASP A 211 -2.45 -17.03 22.60
CA ASP A 211 -2.93 -16.05 23.60
C ASP A 211 -4.07 -15.15 23.10
N LYS A 212 -4.34 -15.09 21.80
CA LYS A 212 -5.46 -14.28 21.27
C LYS A 212 -6.82 -14.97 21.41
N GLU A 213 -6.86 -16.30 21.38
CA GLU A 213 -8.12 -17.05 21.52
C GLU A 213 -8.61 -17.12 22.98
N LEU A 214 -7.70 -17.02 23.96
CA LEU A 214 -8.01 -17.00 25.39
C LEU A 214 -8.63 -15.66 25.86
N GLU A 215 -8.37 -14.57 25.14
CA GLU A 215 -8.91 -13.25 25.47
C GLU A 215 -10.34 -13.05 24.95
N ASP A 216 -10.68 -13.67 23.82
CA ASP A 216 -12.04 -13.63 23.24
C ASP A 216 -13.04 -14.46 24.07
N LEU A 217 -12.61 -15.59 24.63
CA LEU A 217 -13.41 -16.45 25.51
C LEU A 217 -13.74 -15.80 26.87
N ARG A 218 -12.90 -14.87 27.34
CA ARG A 218 -13.14 -14.15 28.61
C ARG A 218 -14.21 -13.07 28.48
N LYS A 219 -14.29 -12.38 27.34
CA LYS A 219 -15.28 -11.31 27.13
C LYS A 219 -16.70 -11.83 26.94
N GLN A 220 -16.86 -13.10 26.55
CA GLN A 220 -18.16 -13.71 26.31
C GLN A 220 -18.84 -14.24 27.58
N ILE A 221 -18.10 -14.34 28.69
CA ILE A 221 -18.61 -14.78 30.01
C ILE A 221 -19.07 -13.59 30.87
N ASP A 222 -18.55 -12.38 30.66
CA ASP A 222 -18.91 -11.18 31.45
C ASP A 222 -20.15 -10.43 30.93
N ASN A 223 -20.88 -10.96 29.94
CA ASN A 223 -22.06 -10.30 29.35
C ASN A 223 -23.33 -11.20 29.34
N LEU A 224 -23.39 -12.18 30.24
CA LEU A 224 -24.58 -12.96 30.61
C LEU A 224 -24.93 -12.71 32.09
#